data_AF-A0A2S4HBZ9-F1
#
_entry.id   AF-A0A2S4HBZ9-F1
#
_cell.length_a   1.000
_cell.length_b   1.000
_cell.length_c   1.000
_cell.angle_alpha   90.00
_cell.angle_beta   90.00
_cell.angle_gamma   90.00
#
_symmetry.space_group_name_H-M   'P 1'
#
loop_
_entity.id
_entity.type
_entity.pdbx_description
1 polymer ?
#
loop_
_entity_poly.entity_id
_entity_poly.type
_entity_poly.pdbx_seq_one_letter_code
_entity_poly.pdbx_strand_id
1 'polypeptide(L)'
;MNTATKPVFVNFVGWFGAVSGPVAAAILALNIPVSPYAYPLFLLSSLCMTAHGIAVKDNKVVTQNMLFNIINLIGVIRWLPGGSS
;
A
#
# COMPACT_ATOMS: atom_id res chain seq x y z
N MET A 1 32.19 3.60 -1.74
CA MET A 1 30.79 3.52 -2.18
C MET A 1 30.01 4.43 -1.23
N ASN A 2 29.74 5.68 -1.62
CA ASN A 2 29.19 6.67 -0.69
C ASN A 2 27.71 6.34 -0.45
N THR A 3 27.38 5.91 0.77
CA THR A 3 26.01 5.74 1.23
C THR A 3 25.38 7.12 1.35
N ALA A 4 24.83 7.65 0.25
CA ALA A 4 23.91 8.76 0.30
C ALA A 4 22.74 8.33 1.19
N THR A 5 22.74 8.76 2.44
CA THR A 5 21.64 8.53 3.37
C THR A 5 20.38 9.09 2.74
N LYS A 6 19.47 8.21 2.34
CA LYS A 6 18.16 8.61 1.82
C LYS A 6 17.50 9.54 2.83
N PRO A 7 16.72 10.55 2.39
CA PRO A 7 16.06 11.46 3.31
C PRO A 7 15.28 10.67 4.37
N VAL A 8 15.34 11.09 5.64
CA VAL A 8 14.66 10.40 6.75
C VAL A 8 13.18 10.17 6.43
N PHE A 9 12.54 11.14 5.79
CA PHE A 9 11.16 11.03 5.33
C PHE A 9 10.93 9.88 4.34
N VAL A 10 11.80 9.70 3.34
CA VAL A 10 11.68 8.60 2.36
C VAL A 10 11.81 7.25 3.07
N ASN A 11 12.75 7.14 4.01
CA ASN A 11 12.92 5.91 4.78
C ASN A 11 11.68 5.61 5.65
N PHE A 12 11.12 6.62 6.31
CA PHE A 12 9.90 6.48 7.11
C PHE A 12 8.70 6.05 6.25
N VAL A 13 8.48 6.69 5.10
CA VAL A 13 7.41 6.34 4.14
C VAL A 13 7.58 4.90 3.63
N GLY A 14 8.82 4.50 3.33
CA GLY A 14 9.14 3.13 2.94
C GLY A 14 8.80 2.11 4.02
N TRP A 15 9.25 2.33 5.26
CA TRP A 15 8.94 1.42 6.37
C TRP A 15 7.45 1.39 6.73
N PHE A 16 6.79 2.54 6.71
CA PHE A 16 5.35 2.61 6.96
C PHE A 16 4.57 1.76 5.95
N GLY A 17 4.86 1.91 4.65
CA GLY A 17 4.23 1.07 3.62
C GLY A 17 4.64 -0.40 3.69
N ALA A 18 5.86 -0.71 4.14
CA ALA A 18 6.36 -2.09 4.22
C ALA A 18 5.66 -2.89 5.32
N VAL A 19 5.22 -2.22 6.38
CA VAL A 19 4.55 -2.85 7.53
C VAL A 19 3.03 -2.79 7.39
N SER A 20 2.48 -1.61 7.09
CA SER A 20 1.03 -1.42 7.00
C SER A 20 0.41 -2.23 5.86
N GLY A 21 1.10 -2.40 4.74
CA GLY A 21 0.63 -3.18 3.59
C GLY A 21 0.39 -4.65 3.92
N PRO A 22 1.41 -5.40 4.40
CA PRO A 22 1.22 -6.78 4.82
C PRO A 22 0.19 -6.97 5.95
N VAL A 23 0.09 -6.03 6.90
CA VAL A 23 -0.94 -6.08 7.94
C VAL A 23 -2.34 -5.96 7.32
N ALA A 24 -2.55 -5.01 6.40
CA ALA A 24 -3.82 -4.87 5.70
C ALA A 24 -4.14 -6.10 4.83
N ALA A 25 -3.13 -6.64 4.13
CA ALA A 25 -3.27 -7.86 3.34
C ALA A 25 -3.63 -9.08 4.21
N ALA A 26 -3.06 -9.19 5.42
CA ALA A 26 -3.41 -10.24 6.37
C ALA A 26 -4.88 -10.10 6.83
N ILE A 27 -5.34 -8.88 7.12
CA ILE A 27 -6.75 -8.64 7.48
C ILE A 27 -7.68 -9.01 6.31
N LEU A 28 -7.31 -8.69 5.07
CA LEU A 28 -8.06 -9.13 3.88
C LEU A 28 -8.10 -10.65 3.76
N ALA A 29 -6.97 -11.32 3.98
CA ALA A 29 -6.86 -12.77 3.89
C ALA A 29 -7.68 -13.51 4.96
N LEU A 30 -7.87 -12.90 6.13
CA LEU A 30 -8.70 -13.45 7.20
C LEU A 30 -10.20 -13.46 6.88
N ASN A 31 -10.65 -12.68 5.89
CA ASN A 31 -12.05 -12.60 5.44
C ASN A 31 -13.07 -12.47 6.59
N ILE A 32 -12.76 -11.58 7.54
CA ILE A 32 -13.58 -11.27 8.72
C ILE A 32 -14.47 -10.03 8.43
N PRO A 33 -15.47 -9.72 9.27
CA PRO A 33 -16.38 -8.60 9.01
C PRO A 33 -15.71 -7.23 8.82
N VAL A 34 -14.49 -7.05 9.33
CA VAL A 34 -13.70 -5.82 9.16
C VAL A 34 -12.85 -5.80 7.88
N SER A 35 -12.72 -6.93 7.16
CA SER A 35 -11.88 -7.05 5.96
C SER A 35 -12.12 -5.98 4.89
N PRO A 36 -13.36 -5.54 4.60
CA PRO A 36 -13.57 -4.46 3.65
C PRO A 36 -12.86 -3.14 4.00
N TYR A 37 -12.69 -2.84 5.29
CA TYR A 37 -11.98 -1.65 5.76
C TYR A 37 -10.46 -1.76 5.62
N ALA A 38 -9.94 -2.94 5.30
CA ALA A 38 -8.52 -3.11 5.01
C ALA A 38 -8.14 -2.67 3.59
N TYR A 39 -9.09 -2.58 2.65
CA TYR A 39 -8.81 -2.08 1.30
C TYR A 39 -8.31 -0.63 1.28
N PRO A 40 -8.94 0.36 1.96
CA PRO A 40 -8.41 1.72 2.05
C PRO A 40 -7.03 1.79 2.73
N LEU A 41 -6.82 0.99 3.78
CA LEU A 41 -5.55 0.94 4.49
C LEU A 41 -4.42 0.42 3.59
N PHE A 42 -4.70 -0.67 2.85
CA PHE A 42 -3.75 -1.20 1.89
C PHE A 42 -3.53 -0.22 0.73
N LEU A 43 -4.57 0.44 0.24
CA LEU A 43 -4.45 1.47 -0.79
C LEU A 43 -3.50 2.61 -0.37
N LEU A 44 -3.65 3.11 0.85
CA LEU A 44 -2.75 4.14 1.40
C LEU A 44 -1.31 3.62 1.49
N SER A 45 -1.14 2.39 1.97
CA SER A 45 0.17 1.74 2.05
C SER A 45 0.84 1.59 0.67
N SER A 46 0.10 1.15 -0.35
CA SER A 46 0.65 0.98 -1.70
C SER A 46 0.94 2.32 -2.37
N LEU A 47 0.20 3.40 -2.06
CA LEU A 47 0.56 4.76 -2.48
C LEU A 47 1.88 5.23 -1.84
N CYS A 48 2.06 5.01 -0.53
CA CYS A 48 3.32 5.29 0.17
C CYS A 48 4.49 4.52 -0.45
N MET A 49 4.31 3.23 -0.74
CA MET A 49 5.33 2.41 -1.39
C MET A 49 5.61 2.82 -2.83
N THR A 50 4.60 3.28 -3.57
CA THR A 50 4.79 3.83 -4.92
C THR A 50 5.67 5.08 -4.85
N ALA A 51 5.38 6.01 -3.93
CA ALA A 51 6.18 7.22 -3.72
C ALA A 51 7.61 6.89 -3.27
N HIS A 52 7.78 5.92 -2.36
CA HIS A 52 9.10 5.42 -1.95
C HIS A 52 9.87 4.83 -3.14
N GLY A 53 9.23 3.96 -3.94
CA GLY A 53 9.81 3.36 -5.14
C GLY A 53 10.31 4.40 -6.14
N ILE A 54 9.53 5.47 -6.38
CA ILE A 54 9.92 6.60 -7.23
C ILE A 54 11.15 7.30 -6.64
N ALA A 55 11.15 7.60 -5.34
CA ALA A 55 12.25 8.30 -4.67
C ALA A 55 13.57 7.51 -4.71
N VAL A 56 13.50 6.18 -4.71
CA VAL A 56 14.67 5.29 -4.73
C VAL A 56 14.99 4.75 -6.13
N LYS A 57 14.24 5.18 -7.16
CA LYS A 57 14.35 4.74 -8.55
C LYS A 57 14.23 3.22 -8.74
N ASP A 58 13.41 2.57 -7.90
CA ASP A 58 13.12 1.13 -8.02
C ASP A 58 11.81 0.91 -8.77
N ASN A 59 11.94 0.68 -10.08
CA ASN A 59 10.80 0.45 -10.96
C ASN A 59 9.98 -0.81 -10.58
N LYS A 60 10.60 -1.82 -9.95
CA LYS A 60 9.88 -3.05 -9.55
C LYS A 60 8.91 -2.75 -8.42
N VAL A 61 9.36 -1.99 -7.42
CA VAL A 61 8.51 -1.54 -6.29
C VAL A 61 7.38 -0.65 -6.81
N VAL A 62 7.68 0.27 -7.74
CA VAL A 62 6.70 1.16 -8.34
C VAL A 62 5.62 0.38 -9.10
N THR A 63 6.01 -0.52 -10.01
CA THR A 63 5.05 -1.30 -10.81
C THR A 63 4.18 -2.20 -9.94
N GLN A 64 4.78 -2.91 -8.97
CA GLN A 64 4.03 -3.78 -8.07
C GLN A 64 2.98 -3.00 -7.26
N ASN A 65 3.37 -1.86 -6.69
CA ASN A 65 2.44 -1.09 -5.85
C ASN A 65 1.39 -0.33 -6.67
N MET A 66 1.68 0.02 -7.94
CA MET A 66 0.64 0.50 -8.86
C MET A 66 -0.44 -0.56 -9.12
N LEU A 67 -0.06 -1.83 -9.32
CA LEU A 67 -1.03 -2.91 -9.48
C LEU A 67 -1.85 -3.10 -8.20
N PHE A 68 -1.22 -3.03 -7.02
CA PHE A 68 -1.94 -3.06 -5.75
C PHE A 68 -2.89 -1.87 -5.57
N ASN A 69 -2.55 -0.67 -6.04
CA ASN A 69 -3.48 0.46 -6.01
C ASN A 69 -4.76 0.14 -6.80
N ILE A 70 -4.63 -0.44 -8.00
CA ILE A 70 -5.78 -0.81 -8.84
C ILE A 70 -6.64 -1.87 -8.14
N ILE A 71 -6.01 -2.94 -7.62
CA ILE A 71 -6.70 -4.02 -6.93
C ILE A 71 -7.44 -3.50 -5.70
N ASN A 72 -6.76 -2.69 -4.87
CA ASN A 72 -7.35 -2.13 -3.66
C ASN A 72 -8.45 -1.13 -3.97
N LEU A 73 -8.33 -0.32 -5.02
CA LEU A 73 -9.39 0.59 -5.47
C LEU A 73 -10.65 -0.18 -5.90
N ILE A 74 -10.50 -1.24 -6.68
CA ILE A 74 -11.61 -2.14 -7.02
C ILE A 74 -12.22 -2.74 -5.75
N GLY A 75 -11.37 -3.14 -4.79
CA GLY A 75 -11.77 -3.63 -3.48
C GLY A 75 -12.65 -2.64 -2.71
N VAL A 76 -12.21 -1.37 -2.63
CA VAL A 76 -12.98 -0.29 -1.99
C VAL A 76 -14.34 -0.11 -2.68
N ILE A 77 -14.37 -0.02 -4.01
CA ILE A 77 -15.62 0.22 -4.75
C ILE A 77 -16.62 -0.93 -4.55
N ARG A 78 -16.14 -2.18 -4.53
CA ARG A 78 -17.01 -3.36 -4.48
C ARG A 78 -17.46 -3.77 -3.08
N TRP A 79 -16.62 -3.60 -2.08
CA TRP A 79 -16.79 -4.27 -0.79
C TRP A 79 -16.95 -3.32 0.39
N LEU A 80 -16.56 -2.05 0.25
CA LEU A 80 -16.77 -1.08 1.32
C LEU A 80 -18.29 -0.82 1.47
N PRO A 81 -18.86 -0.75 2.69
CA PRO A 81 -20.31 -0.72 2.91
C PRO A 81 -21.09 0.44 2.26
N GLY A 82 -20.43 1.42 1.66
CA GLY A 82 -21.05 2.50 0.88
C GLY A 82 -21.07 2.30 -0.65
N GLY A 83 -20.51 1.20 -1.16
CA GLY A 83 -20.41 0.89 -2.59
C GLY A 83 -21.55 0.03 -3.17
N SER A 84 -22.41 -0.52 -2.32
CA SER A 84 -23.63 -1.23 -2.71
C SER A 84 -24.85 -0.32 -2.49
N SER A 85 -25.10 0.57 -3.44
CA SER A 85 -26.43 1.18 -3.66
C SER A 85 -27.04 0.55 -4.91
#